data_AF-A0A6C0F0E6-F1
#
_entry.id   AF-A0A6C0F0E6-F1
#
_cell.length_a   1.000
_cell.length_b   1.000
_cell.length_c   1.000
_cell.angle_alpha   90.00
_cell.angle_beta   90.00
_cell.angle_gamma   90.00
#
_symmetry.space_group_name_H-M   'P 1'
#
loop_
_entity.id
_entity.type
_entity.pdbx_description
1 polymer ?
#
loop_
_entity_poly.entity_id
_entity_poly.type
_entity_poly.pdbx_seq_one_letter_code
_entity_poly.pdbx_strand_id
1 'polypeptide(L)'
;MDLTTLLIILIIFIIFFSISFMIQDMKYRISYYMILALLFLAALNIYLSIVYYIQLRNTPGIPGVQGDKGPVGAKGASGKCSFSSSSCKILDARTKILNIANQMYDIPVNCLDKPSLASCGKSQDTYDQAQPINAQINMLEQIAYSTTMAESDFMNKISVCLNDSNECNDPATFN
;
A
#
# COMPACT_ATOMS: atom_id res chain seq x y z
N MET A 1 -13.94 -33.70 -9.72
CA MET A 1 -14.09 -34.84 -8.80
C MET A 1 -12.94 -35.78 -9.08
N ASP A 2 -12.09 -36.04 -8.10
CA ASP A 2 -10.87 -36.82 -8.33
C ASP A 2 -11.18 -38.28 -8.63
N LEU A 3 -10.30 -38.94 -9.39
CA LEU A 3 -10.47 -40.35 -9.82
C LEU A 3 -10.72 -41.29 -8.64
N THR A 4 -10.04 -41.05 -7.52
CA THR A 4 -10.22 -41.77 -6.25
C THR A 4 -11.62 -41.60 -5.68
N THR A 5 -12.17 -40.38 -5.74
CA THR A 5 -13.52 -40.07 -5.26
C THR A 5 -14.58 -40.75 -6.14
N LEU A 6 -14.35 -40.83 -7.45
CA LEU A 6 -15.22 -41.55 -8.38
C LEU A 6 -15.25 -43.05 -8.10
N LEU A 7 -14.08 -43.66 -7.87
CA LEU A 7 -13.99 -45.08 -7.52
C LEU A 7 -14.71 -45.41 -6.22
N ILE A 8 -14.57 -44.57 -5.18
CA ILE A 8 -15.25 -44.77 -3.89
C ILE A 8 -16.77 -44.72 -4.05
N ILE A 9 -17.30 -43.73 -4.77
CA ILE A 9 -18.74 -43.60 -5.00
C ILE A 9 -19.30 -44.80 -5.78
N LEU A 10 -18.55 -45.30 -6.76
CA LEU A 10 -18.93 -46.46 -7.55
C LEU A 10 -19.00 -47.73 -6.69
N ILE A 11 -18.03 -47.94 -5.80
CA ILE A 11 -18.03 -49.08 -4.86
C ILE A 11 -19.26 -49.00 -3.94
N ILE A 12 -19.55 -47.83 -3.38
CA ILE A 12 -20.72 -47.62 -2.52
C ILE A 12 -22.01 -47.94 -3.27
N PHE A 13 -22.14 -47.52 -4.53
CA PHE A 13 -23.32 -47.80 -5.35
C PHE A 13 -23.50 -49.30 -5.61
N ILE A 14 -22.41 -50.03 -5.89
CA ILE A 14 -22.44 -51.48 -6.06
C ILE A 14 -22.93 -52.16 -4.77
N ILE A 15 -22.45 -51.72 -3.59
CA ILE A 15 -22.87 -52.29 -2.30
C ILE A 15 -24.39 -52.11 -2.09
N PHE A 16 -24.92 -50.90 -2.32
CA PHE A 16 -26.36 -50.66 -2.20
C PHE A 16 -27.18 -51.50 -3.19
N PHE A 17 -26.66 -51.74 -4.39
CA PHE A 17 -27.30 -52.61 -5.38
C PHE A 17 -27.28 -54.08 -4.95
N SER A 18 -26.15 -54.56 -4.41
CA SER A 18 -26.01 -55.93 -3.89
C SER A 18 -26.98 -56.21 -2.73
N ILE A 19 -27.19 -55.25 -1.83
CA ILE A 19 -28.15 -55.39 -0.71
C ILE A 19 -29.59 -55.56 -1.24
N SER A 20 -29.94 -54.91 -2.36
CA SER A 20 -31.27 -55.05 -2.98
C SER A 20 -31.57 -56.49 -3.42
N PHE A 21 -30.56 -57.23 -3.88
CA PHE A 21 -30.73 -58.64 -4.28
C PHE A 21 -30.97 -59.57 -3.09
N MET A 22 -30.51 -59.22 -1.88
CA MET A 22 -30.75 -60.04 -0.68
C MET A 22 -32.21 -59.97 -0.20
N ILE A 23 -32.96 -58.93 -0.57
CA ILE A 23 -34.36 -58.76 -0.20
C ILE A 23 -35.23 -59.57 -1.17
N GLN A 24 -35.82 -60.67 -0.70
CA GLN A 24 -36.65 -61.57 -1.53
C GLN A 24 -38.06 -61.03 -1.76
N ASP A 25 -38.65 -60.37 -0.76
CA ASP A 25 -40.00 -59.83 -0.81
C ASP A 25 -40.10 -58.55 -1.64
N MET A 26 -40.97 -58.58 -2.65
CA MET A 26 -41.17 -57.45 -3.56
C MET A 26 -41.64 -56.17 -2.85
N LYS A 27 -42.46 -56.29 -1.80
CA LYS A 27 -42.95 -55.14 -1.01
C LYS A 27 -41.80 -54.39 -0.33
N TYR A 28 -40.91 -55.11 0.36
CA TYR A 28 -39.77 -54.49 1.06
C TYR A 28 -38.71 -53.95 0.08
N ARG A 29 -38.55 -54.58 -1.08
CA ARG A 29 -37.64 -54.09 -2.12
C ARG A 29 -38.08 -52.73 -2.68
N ILE A 30 -39.38 -52.51 -2.86
CA ILE A 30 -39.92 -51.20 -3.28
C ILE A 30 -39.66 -50.13 -2.21
N SER A 31 -39.92 -50.44 -0.93
CA SER A 31 -39.64 -49.52 0.17
C SER A 31 -38.15 -49.19 0.27
N TYR A 32 -37.26 -50.16 0.05
CA TYR A 32 -35.82 -49.95 0.02
C TYR A 32 -35.40 -48.95 -1.06
N TYR A 33 -35.89 -49.09 -2.29
CA TYR A 33 -35.60 -48.13 -3.37
C TYR A 33 -36.16 -46.74 -3.08
N MET A 34 -37.33 -46.63 -2.44
CA MET A 34 -37.86 -45.33 -2.02
C MET A 34 -36.97 -44.64 -0.98
N ILE A 35 -36.46 -45.37 0.00
CA ILE A 35 -35.52 -44.85 0.99
C ILE A 35 -34.21 -44.41 0.32
N LEU A 36 -33.68 -45.21 -0.60
CA LEU A 36 -32.46 -44.89 -1.34
C LEU A 36 -32.63 -43.63 -2.21
N ALA A 37 -33.78 -43.48 -2.87
CA ALA A 37 -34.11 -42.29 -3.65
C ALA A 37 -34.23 -41.04 -2.77
N LEU A 38 -34.86 -41.15 -1.60
CA LEU A 38 -34.93 -40.06 -0.62
C LEU A 38 -33.55 -39.66 -0.10
N LEU A 39 -32.69 -40.64 0.18
CA LEU A 39 -31.32 -40.39 0.63
C LEU A 39 -30.49 -39.69 -0.46
N PHE A 40 -30.64 -40.11 -1.71
CA PHE A 40 -30.00 -39.46 -2.85
C PHE A 40 -30.50 -38.01 -3.02
N LEU A 41 -31.81 -37.78 -2.92
CA LEU A 41 -32.40 -36.45 -2.99
C LEU A 41 -31.91 -35.55 -1.84
N ALA A 42 -31.79 -36.08 -0.63
CA ALA A 42 -31.25 -35.35 0.52
C ALA A 42 -29.78 -34.95 0.29
N ALA A 43 -28.96 -35.89 -0.20
CA ALA A 43 -27.55 -35.61 -0.52
C ALA A 43 -27.40 -34.53 -1.61
N LEU A 44 -28.23 -34.57 -2.66
CA LEU A 44 -28.26 -33.54 -3.69
C LEU A 44 -28.65 -32.16 -3.14
N ASN A 45 -29.65 -32.10 -2.26
CA ASN A 45 -30.04 -30.83 -1.63
C ASN A 45 -28.91 -30.24 -0.77
N ILE A 46 -28.20 -31.08 -0.01
CA ILE A 46 -27.03 -30.65 0.76
C ILE A 46 -25.93 -30.13 -0.17
N TYR A 47 -25.62 -30.87 -1.24
CA TYR A 47 -24.61 -30.46 -2.23
C TYR A 47 -24.95 -29.10 -2.88
N LEU A 48 -26.20 -28.94 -3.33
CA LEU A 48 -26.69 -27.67 -3.90
C LEU A 48 -26.58 -26.52 -2.91
N SER A 49 -26.93 -26.76 -1.64
CA SER A 49 -26.81 -25.75 -0.58
C SER A 49 -25.36 -25.30 -0.36
N ILE A 50 -24.41 -26.24 -0.37
CA ILE A 50 -22.98 -25.94 -0.24
C ILE A 50 -22.49 -25.13 -1.45
N VAL A 51 -22.80 -25.58 -2.67
CA VAL A 51 -22.39 -24.88 -3.90
C VAL A 51 -22.97 -23.46 -3.93
N TYR A 52 -24.25 -23.32 -3.59
CA TYR A 52 -24.93 -22.03 -3.53
C TYR A 52 -24.27 -21.08 -2.51
N TYR A 53 -23.95 -21.59 -1.31
CA TYR A 53 -23.23 -20.81 -0.30
C TYR A 53 -21.85 -20.37 -0.77
N ILE A 54 -21.09 -21.24 -1.44
CA ILE A 54 -19.78 -20.90 -2.01
C ILE A 54 -19.93 -19.80 -3.07
N GLN A 55 -20.93 -19.90 -3.95
CA GLN A 55 -21.20 -18.88 -4.97
C GLN A 55 -21.50 -17.52 -4.33
N LEU A 56 -22.43 -17.45 -3.38
CA LEU A 56 -22.76 -16.24 -2.62
C LEU A 56 -21.55 -15.58 -1.95
N ARG A 57 -20.63 -16.40 -1.42
CA ARG A 57 -19.41 -15.88 -0.79
C ARG A 57 -18.42 -15.32 -1.80
N ASN A 58 -18.27 -15.98 -2.94
CA ASN A 58 -17.26 -15.64 -3.94
C ASN A 58 -17.71 -14.54 -4.92
N THR A 59 -19.02 -14.35 -5.07
CA THR A 59 -19.58 -13.22 -5.82
C THR A 59 -19.95 -12.12 -4.83
N PRO A 60 -19.11 -11.10 -4.60
CA PRO A 60 -19.53 -9.94 -3.82
C PRO A 60 -20.80 -9.39 -4.45
N GLY A 61 -21.86 -9.24 -3.64
CA GLY A 61 -23.08 -8.57 -4.09
C GLY A 61 -22.72 -7.17 -4.62
N ILE A 62 -23.62 -6.59 -5.42
CA ILE A 62 -23.45 -5.20 -5.86
C ILE A 62 -23.24 -4.35 -4.61
N PRO A 63 -22.06 -3.71 -4.46
CA PRO A 63 -21.81 -2.90 -3.28
C PRO A 63 -22.92 -1.85 -3.20
N GLY A 64 -23.49 -1.69 -2.01
CA GLY A 64 -24.49 -0.65 -1.78
C GLY A 64 -23.94 0.72 -2.18
N VAL A 65 -24.83 1.66 -2.47
CA VAL A 65 -24.40 3.05 -2.66
C VAL A 65 -23.55 3.47 -1.47
N GLN A 66 -22.42 4.14 -1.76
CA GLN A 66 -21.60 4.70 -0.70
C GLN A 66 -22.50 5.57 0.17
N GLY A 67 -22.51 5.33 1.48
CA GLY A 67 -23.24 6.17 2.42
C GLY A 67 -22.80 7.63 2.27
N ASP A 68 -23.69 8.56 2.64
CA ASP A 68 -23.36 9.98 2.59
C ASP A 68 -22.03 10.25 3.28
N LYS A 69 -21.21 11.12 2.67
CA LYS A 69 -19.98 11.57 3.31
C LYS A 69 -20.35 12.12 4.69
N GLY A 70 -19.69 11.60 5.72
CA GLY A 70 -19.76 12.18 7.05
C GLY A 70 -19.44 13.68 6.99
N PRO A 71 -19.94 14.47 7.95
CA PRO A 71 -19.63 15.89 8.00
C PRO A 71 -18.12 16.08 7.94
N VAL A 72 -17.68 17.06 7.15
CA VAL A 72 -16.27 17.43 7.07
C VAL A 72 -15.81 17.75 8.49
N GLY A 73 -14.80 17.03 8.97
CA GLY A 73 -14.20 17.30 10.27
C GLY A 73 -13.77 18.76 10.35
N ALA A 74 -13.72 19.33 11.55
CA ALA A 74 -13.24 20.69 11.72
C ALA A 74 -11.88 20.84 11.01
N LYS A 75 -11.76 21.83 10.12
CA LYS A 75 -10.48 22.16 9.50
C LYS A 75 -9.47 22.33 10.64
N GLY A 76 -8.39 21.57 10.60
CA GLY A 76 -7.24 21.82 11.46
C GLY A 76 -6.85 23.30 11.36
N ALA A 77 -6.34 23.86 12.46
CA ALA A 77 -5.92 25.26 12.48
C ALA A 77 -5.03 25.54 11.27
N SER A 78 -5.39 26.55 10.47
CA SER A 78 -4.60 26.94 9.32
C SER A 78 -3.21 27.31 9.80
N GLY A 79 -2.19 26.56 9.37
CA GLY A 79 -0.80 26.97 9.48
C GLY A 79 -0.69 28.37 8.89
N LYS A 80 -0.14 29.31 9.66
CA LYS A 80 -0.02 30.71 9.24
C LYS A 80 1.10 30.85 8.20
N CYS A 81 0.82 30.56 6.94
CA CYS A 81 1.48 31.29 5.85
C CYS A 81 0.69 32.60 5.67
N SER A 82 1.30 33.75 5.91
CA SER A 82 0.67 35.04 5.67
C SER A 82 0.36 35.19 4.18
N PHE A 83 -0.93 35.30 3.88
CA PHE A 83 -1.54 35.45 2.56
C PHE A 83 -0.96 36.65 1.78
N SER A 84 -0.23 36.39 0.70
CA SER A 84 -0.20 37.31 -0.46
C SER A 84 0.20 36.67 -1.79
N SER A 85 0.70 35.42 -1.83
CA SER A 85 1.13 34.80 -3.08
C SER A 85 0.81 33.32 -3.06
N SER A 86 0.29 32.78 -4.16
CA SER A 86 -0.13 31.38 -4.41
C SER A 86 1.02 30.35 -4.37
N SER A 87 2.09 30.65 -3.63
CA SER A 87 3.27 29.85 -3.31
C SER A 87 3.93 30.48 -2.08
N CYS A 88 4.21 29.71 -1.01
CA CYS A 88 5.03 30.19 0.11
C CYS A 88 6.49 30.16 -0.35
N LYS A 89 6.86 31.08 -1.25
CA LYS A 89 8.23 31.22 -1.74
C LYS A 89 9.10 31.68 -0.58
N ILE A 90 10.03 30.84 -0.17
CA ILE A 90 11.04 31.21 0.83
C ILE A 90 12.03 32.14 0.13
N LEU A 91 11.97 33.43 0.46
CA LEU A 91 12.97 34.41 0.02
C LEU A 91 14.34 33.99 0.59
N ASP A 92 15.36 33.96 -0.28
CA ASP A 92 16.74 33.58 0.02
C ASP A 92 16.95 32.15 0.57
N ALA A 93 16.22 31.17 0.03
CA ALA A 93 16.35 29.76 0.40
C ALA A 93 17.80 29.24 0.27
N ARG A 94 18.51 29.63 -0.79
CA ARG A 94 19.88 29.19 -1.07
C ARG A 94 20.85 29.56 0.07
N THR A 95 20.82 30.79 0.55
CA THR A 95 21.69 31.25 1.65
C THR A 95 21.38 30.54 2.96
N LYS A 96 20.09 30.28 3.25
CA LYS A 96 19.67 29.59 4.47
C LYS A 96 20.07 28.11 4.47
N ILE A 97 19.90 27.43 3.34
CA ILE A 97 20.33 26.03 3.17
C ILE A 97 21.86 25.92 3.30
N LEU A 98 22.61 26.85 2.69
CA LEU A 98 24.07 26.89 2.78
C LEU A 98 24.58 27.10 4.20
N ASN A 99 23.91 27.94 5.00
CA ASN A 99 24.27 28.16 6.40
C ASN A 99 24.03 26.90 7.25
N ILE A 100 22.95 26.17 7.00
CA ILE A 100 22.66 24.90 7.68
C ILE A 100 23.69 23.83 7.29
N ALA A 101 24.04 23.73 6.00
CA ALA A 101 25.07 22.81 5.53
C ALA A 101 26.48 23.15 6.08
N ASN A 102 26.82 24.44 6.20
CA ASN A 102 28.06 24.88 6.84
C ASN A 102 28.12 24.44 8.31
N GLN A 103 27.03 24.60 9.07
CA GLN A 103 26.96 24.19 10.47
C GLN A 103 27.08 22.67 10.67
N MET A 104 26.59 21.87 9.71
CA MET A 104 26.60 20.41 9.84
C MET A 104 27.90 19.76 9.37
N TYR A 105 28.49 20.24 8.28
CA TYR A 105 29.69 19.62 7.70
C TYR A 105 30.99 20.37 8.02
N ASP A 106 30.91 21.54 8.66
CA ASP A 106 32.06 22.42 8.93
C ASP A 106 32.85 22.81 7.66
N ILE A 107 32.18 22.77 6.50
CA ILE A 107 32.74 23.15 5.19
C ILE A 107 32.37 24.62 4.92
N PRO A 108 33.32 25.47 4.47
CA PRO A 108 33.04 26.88 4.25
C PRO A 108 32.02 27.07 3.10
N VAL A 109 31.10 28.03 3.29
CA VAL A 109 29.95 28.29 2.40
C VAL A 109 30.37 28.50 0.93
N ASN A 110 31.55 29.09 0.70
CA ASN A 110 32.10 29.32 -0.63
C ASN A 110 32.48 28.03 -1.37
N CYS A 111 32.83 26.96 -0.65
CA CYS A 111 33.14 25.64 -1.19
C CYS A 111 31.85 24.86 -1.50
N LEU A 112 30.80 25.03 -0.69
CA LEU A 112 29.50 24.39 -0.89
C LEU A 112 28.71 25.02 -2.06
N ASP A 113 28.77 26.34 -2.23
CA ASP A 113 28.04 27.05 -3.30
C ASP A 113 28.66 26.84 -4.68
N LYS A 114 30.00 26.84 -4.76
CA LYS A 114 30.77 26.62 -5.99
C LYS A 114 31.98 25.74 -5.68
N PRO A 115 31.81 24.39 -5.70
CA PRO A 115 32.90 23.47 -5.42
C PRO A 115 33.97 23.65 -6.49
N SER A 116 35.11 24.20 -6.07
CA SER A 116 36.31 24.34 -6.89
C SER A 116 37.54 24.19 -5.98
N LEU A 117 38.62 23.67 -6.53
CA LEU A 117 39.90 23.51 -5.81
C LEU A 117 40.44 24.84 -5.24
N ALA A 118 40.03 25.97 -5.81
CA ALA A 118 40.34 27.31 -5.33
C ALA A 118 39.44 27.77 -4.17
N SER A 119 38.15 27.39 -4.19
CA SER A 119 37.17 27.76 -3.15
C SER A 119 37.31 26.91 -1.88
N CYS A 120 37.73 25.64 -2.01
CA CYS A 120 37.84 24.66 -0.94
C CYS A 120 39.25 24.56 -0.32
N GLY A 121 40.07 25.62 -0.44
CA GLY A 121 41.38 25.69 0.22
C GLY A 121 42.43 24.67 -0.27
N LYS A 122 42.31 24.16 -1.50
CA LYS A 122 43.20 23.14 -2.11
C LYS A 122 43.19 21.75 -1.47
N SER A 123 42.21 21.44 -0.61
CA SER A 123 42.04 20.08 -0.06
C SER A 123 41.13 19.25 -0.97
N GLN A 124 41.69 18.22 -1.61
CA GLN A 124 40.97 17.32 -2.53
C GLN A 124 39.81 16.60 -1.83
N ASP A 125 40.01 16.18 -0.58
CA ASP A 125 39.01 15.44 0.20
C ASP A 125 37.77 16.29 0.48
N THR A 126 37.96 17.59 0.76
CA THR A 126 36.83 18.52 0.99
C THR A 126 36.07 18.85 -0.30
N TYR A 127 36.75 18.80 -1.45
CA TYR A 127 36.12 19.01 -2.74
C TYR A 127 35.25 17.80 -3.15
N ASP A 128 35.76 16.60 -2.95
CA ASP A 128 35.04 15.36 -3.27
C ASP A 128 33.81 15.17 -2.37
N GLN A 129 33.85 15.69 -1.14
CA GLN A 129 32.68 15.74 -0.24
C GLN A 129 31.69 16.85 -0.58
N ALA A 130 32.15 18.02 -1.03
CA ALA A 130 31.27 19.16 -1.34
C ALA A 130 30.46 18.99 -2.63
N GLN A 131 30.94 18.18 -3.59
CA GLN A 131 30.22 17.93 -4.86
C GLN A 131 28.82 17.32 -4.70
N PRO A 132 28.63 16.17 -4.02
CA PRO A 132 27.31 15.58 -3.83
C PRO A 132 26.39 16.48 -2.99
N ILE A 133 26.94 17.21 -2.01
CA ILE A 133 26.20 18.14 -1.16
C ILE A 133 25.66 19.31 -2.00
N ASN A 134 26.46 19.89 -2.89
CA ASN A 134 26.00 20.95 -3.78
C ASN A 134 24.88 20.47 -4.72
N ALA A 135 24.95 19.24 -5.22
CA ALA A 135 23.87 18.67 -6.04
C ALA A 135 22.54 18.57 -5.26
N GLN A 136 22.60 18.14 -3.99
CA GLN A 136 21.45 18.10 -3.10
C GLN A 136 20.92 19.51 -2.77
N ILE A 137 21.79 20.49 -2.53
CA ILE A 137 21.39 21.88 -2.28
C ILE A 137 20.62 22.46 -3.47
N ASN A 138 21.06 22.20 -4.70
CA ASN A 138 20.35 22.67 -5.90
C ASN A 138 18.98 22.01 -6.07
N MET A 139 18.83 20.74 -5.68
CA MET A 139 17.52 20.07 -5.65
C MET A 139 16.60 20.67 -4.57
N LEU A 140 17.12 20.87 -3.35
CA LEU A 140 16.38 21.50 -2.25
C LEU A 140 15.98 22.95 -2.56
N GLU A 141 16.78 23.69 -3.32
CA GLU A 141 16.44 25.03 -3.81
C GLU A 141 15.21 25.00 -4.72
N GLN A 142 15.12 24.03 -5.65
CA GLN A 142 13.94 23.88 -6.52
C GLN A 142 12.67 23.53 -5.72
N ILE A 143 12.82 22.74 -4.66
CA ILE A 143 11.72 22.39 -3.76
C ILE A 143 11.32 23.62 -2.91
N ALA A 144 12.28 24.43 -2.46
CA ALA A 144 12.01 25.64 -1.68
C ALA A 144 11.18 26.69 -2.45
N TYR A 145 11.29 26.74 -3.77
CA TYR A 145 10.48 27.64 -4.61
C TYR A 145 9.08 27.09 -4.93
N SER A 146 8.86 25.78 -4.77
CA SER A 146 7.60 25.12 -5.10
C SER A 146 6.81 24.63 -3.88
N THR A 147 7.41 24.61 -2.69
CA THR A 147 6.76 24.14 -1.46
C THR A 147 5.63 25.07 -1.00
N THR A 148 4.65 24.46 -0.34
CA THR A 148 3.53 25.16 0.32
C THR A 148 3.69 25.23 1.84
N MET A 149 4.80 24.67 2.36
CA MET A 149 5.09 24.61 3.79
C MET A 149 5.59 25.95 4.36
N ALA A 150 5.46 26.10 5.69
CA ALA A 150 6.05 27.23 6.40
C ALA A 150 7.59 27.14 6.39
N GLU A 151 8.26 28.29 6.36
CA GLU A 151 9.73 28.38 6.30
C GLU A 151 10.42 27.60 7.44
N SER A 152 9.90 27.69 8.66
CA SER A 152 10.46 26.98 9.82
C SER A 152 10.41 25.47 9.67
N ASP A 153 9.31 24.95 9.12
CA ASP A 153 9.10 23.51 8.97
C ASP A 153 9.95 22.96 7.83
N PHE A 154 10.09 23.75 6.76
CA PHE A 154 10.97 23.44 5.65
C PHE A 154 12.43 23.35 6.10
N MET A 155 12.91 24.32 6.89
CA MET A 155 14.29 24.32 7.41
C MET A 155 14.56 23.16 8.38
N ASN A 156 13.60 22.82 9.23
CA ASN A 156 13.72 21.64 10.10
C ASN A 156 13.85 20.35 9.29
N LYS A 157 13.05 20.18 8.22
CA LYS A 157 13.16 19.00 7.34
C LYS A 157 14.48 18.96 6.56
N ILE A 158 14.98 20.10 6.09
CA ILE A 158 16.30 20.18 5.44
C ILE A 158 17.41 19.66 6.35
N SER A 159 17.37 19.99 7.64
CA SER A 159 18.40 19.53 8.59
C SER A 159 18.43 18.00 8.73
N VAL A 160 17.26 17.36 8.68
CA VAL A 160 17.13 15.88 8.71
C VAL A 160 17.57 15.27 7.38
N CYS A 161 17.15 15.86 6.27
CA CYS A 161 17.50 15.49 4.91
C CYS A 161 19.00 15.52 4.62
N LEU A 162 19.71 16.54 5.09
CA LEU A 162 21.17 16.59 4.96
C LEU A 162 21.87 15.57 5.87
N ASN A 163 21.24 15.13 6.97
CA ASN A 163 21.78 14.08 7.82
C ASN A 163 21.55 12.66 7.24
N ASP A 164 20.41 12.42 6.58
CA ASP A 164 20.10 11.19 5.86
C ASP A 164 19.61 11.49 4.43
N SER A 165 20.51 11.29 3.47
CA SER A 165 20.27 11.54 2.05
C SER A 165 19.11 10.74 1.44
N ASN A 166 18.65 9.68 2.10
CA ASN A 166 17.54 8.88 1.60
C ASN A 166 16.18 9.56 1.81
N GLU A 167 16.05 10.44 2.81
CA GLU A 167 14.82 11.17 3.08
C GLU A 167 14.58 12.35 2.12
N CYS A 168 15.63 12.80 1.42
CA CYS A 168 15.59 13.88 0.42
C CYS A 168 14.90 13.51 -0.89
N ASN A 169 14.80 12.22 -1.21
CA ASN A 169 14.46 11.77 -2.57
C ASN A 169 12.96 11.66 -2.83
N ASP A 170 12.12 11.80 -1.80
CA ASP A 170 10.67 11.76 -1.96
C ASP A 170 10.07 13.19 -2.02
N PRO A 171 9.60 13.65 -3.18
CA PRO A 171 8.95 14.95 -3.32
C PRO A 171 7.62 15.04 -2.54
N ALA A 172 7.04 13.94 -2.08
CA ALA A 172 5.85 13.94 -1.22
C ALA A 172 6.15 14.43 0.20
N THR A 173 7.42 14.40 0.65
CA THR A 173 7.83 14.82 2.00
C THR A 173 7.75 16.34 2.20
N PHE A 174 7.72 17.11 1.10
CA PHE A 174 7.76 18.58 1.10
C PHE A 174 6.47 19.26 0.62
N ASN A 175 5.40 18.47 0.45
CA ASN A 175 4.05 18.93 0.10
C ASN A 175 3.17 19.14 1.33
#